data_AF-A0A814EKN9-F1
#
_entry.id   AF-A0A814EKN9-F1
#
_cell.length_a   1.000
_cell.length_b   1.000
_cell.length_c   1.000
_cell.angle_alpha   90.00
_cell.angle_beta   90.00
_cell.angle_gamma   90.00
#
_symmetry.space_group_name_H-M   'P 1'
#
loop_
_entity.id
_entity.type
_entity.pdbx_description
1 polymer ?
#
loop_
_entity_poly.entity_id
_entity_poly.type
_entity_poly.pdbx_seq_one_letter_code
_entity_poly.pdbx_strand_id
1 'polypeptide(L)'
;MGDQAPVLSSAFPLPPMAYIERFSDETKAPKPPAPIVGPFELFGAYVNLNEQDPIPTLESQNIQRVYTKPDDYKGELKKLCFSILTNYLDLLHIVSKSSNVQAKDAPELSLREQKLAEIDLLFVNIHHLINELRPHQARETLRVILEEQKQQRVKTSEKLYSFLNRIVDVLNSAVYSLNDLVPQLTEEQN
;
A
#
# COMPACT_ATOMS: atom_id res chain seq x y z
N MET A 1 29.39 4.80 31.40
CA MET A 1 28.34 5.09 30.40
C MET A 1 28.57 4.17 29.22
N GLY A 2 27.77 3.13 29.07
CA GLY A 2 27.88 2.19 27.95
C GLY A 2 27.21 2.77 26.71
N ASP A 3 27.97 2.81 25.62
CA ASP A 3 27.53 3.26 24.31
C ASP A 3 26.61 2.18 23.70
N GLN A 4 25.29 2.40 23.73
CA GLN A 4 24.34 1.52 23.06
C GLN A 4 24.27 1.91 21.58
N ALA A 5 24.82 1.05 20.72
CA ALA A 5 24.66 1.17 19.28
C ALA A 5 23.17 1.24 18.90
N PRO A 6 22.80 2.03 17.87
CA PRO A 6 21.41 2.24 17.51
C PRO A 6 20.78 0.91 17.08
N VAL A 7 19.74 0.49 17.80
CA VAL A 7 18.97 -0.70 17.45
C VAL A 7 18.23 -0.40 16.15
N LEU A 8 18.71 -1.00 15.05
CA LEU A 8 18.00 -1.04 13.78
C LEU A 8 16.71 -1.85 13.98
N SER A 9 15.62 -1.15 14.30
CA SER A 9 14.29 -1.75 14.39
C SER A 9 13.79 -2.09 12.98
N SER A 10 14.16 -3.27 12.48
CA SER A 10 13.57 -3.84 11.27
C SER A 10 12.07 -4.13 11.50
N ALA A 11 11.22 -3.74 10.54
CA ALA A 11 9.79 -4.06 10.55
C ALA A 11 9.51 -5.56 10.31
N PHE A 12 10.52 -6.32 9.88
CA PHE A 12 10.43 -7.75 9.63
C PHE A 12 11.23 -8.55 10.66
N PRO A 13 10.72 -9.71 11.10
CA PRO A 13 11.44 -10.57 12.03
C PRO A 13 12.78 -11.01 11.41
N LEU A 14 13.77 -11.21 12.26
CA LEU A 14 15.03 -11.80 11.82
C LEU A 14 14.75 -13.16 11.17
N PRO A 15 15.39 -13.47 10.03
CA PRO A 15 15.20 -14.76 9.38
C PRO A 15 15.59 -15.88 10.35
N PRO A 16 14.96 -17.07 10.26
CA PRO A 16 15.28 -18.15 11.18
C PRO A 16 16.76 -18.55 11.03
N MET A 17 17.55 -18.31 12.09
CA MET A 17 19.01 -18.46 12.07
C MET A 17 19.48 -19.87 11.69
N ALA A 18 18.64 -20.88 11.93
CA ALA A 18 18.88 -22.27 11.51
C ALA A 18 19.11 -22.43 10.00
N TYR A 19 18.51 -21.57 9.16
CA TYR A 19 18.76 -21.58 7.71
C TYR A 19 20.14 -21.01 7.38
N ILE A 20 20.56 -19.95 8.07
CA ILE A 20 21.87 -19.32 7.85
C ILE A 20 22.98 -20.30 8.23
N GLU A 21 22.87 -20.98 9.38
CA GLU A 21 23.88 -21.95 9.83
C GLU A 21 24.01 -23.17 8.90
N ARG A 22 22.89 -23.67 8.35
CA ARG A 22 22.88 -24.88 7.50
C ARG A 22 23.23 -24.62 6.04
N PHE A 23 22.98 -23.40 5.57
CA PHE A 23 23.08 -23.03 4.14
C PHE A 23 24.02 -21.83 3.90
N SER A 24 24.98 -21.57 4.81
CA SER A 24 26.03 -20.56 4.60
C SER A 24 26.92 -20.87 3.39
N ASP A 25 27.12 -22.15 3.07
CA ASP A 25 27.85 -22.58 1.88
C ASP A 25 26.87 -22.72 0.70
N GLU A 26 27.10 -22.00 -0.42
CA GLU A 26 26.27 -22.08 -1.65
C GLU A 26 26.10 -23.52 -2.15
N THR A 27 27.07 -24.40 -1.89
CA THR A 27 27.06 -25.80 -2.32
C THR A 27 26.09 -26.68 -1.53
N LYS A 28 25.67 -26.26 -0.34
CA LYS A 28 24.75 -27.00 0.55
C LYS A 28 23.31 -26.52 0.42
N ALA A 29 23.06 -25.37 -0.21
CA ALA A 29 21.73 -24.83 -0.40
C ALA A 29 20.93 -25.71 -1.40
N PRO A 30 19.73 -26.18 -1.04
CA PRO A 30 18.86 -26.83 -2.00
C PRO A 30 18.50 -25.83 -3.10
N LYS A 31 18.47 -26.31 -4.35
CA LYS A 31 17.97 -25.49 -5.46
C LYS A 31 16.53 -25.07 -5.15
N PRO A 32 16.13 -23.83 -5.51
CA PRO A 32 14.75 -23.40 -5.32
C PRO A 32 13.81 -24.39 -6.01
N PRO A 33 12.63 -24.66 -5.41
CA PRO A 33 11.63 -25.50 -6.04
C PRO A 33 11.27 -24.93 -7.42
N ALA A 34 10.95 -25.82 -8.36
CA ALA A 34 10.52 -25.40 -9.68
C ALA A 34 9.29 -24.47 -9.56
N PRO A 35 9.19 -23.40 -10.36
CA PRO A 35 8.00 -22.57 -10.42
C PRO A 35 6.77 -23.44 -10.68
N ILE A 36 5.71 -23.24 -9.90
CA ILE A 36 4.45 -23.94 -10.12
C ILE A 36 3.83 -23.38 -11.40
N VAL A 37 3.57 -24.26 -12.36
CA VAL A 37 2.93 -23.91 -13.63
C VAL A 37 1.51 -24.44 -13.61
N GLY A 38 0.53 -23.52 -13.65
CA GLY A 38 -0.89 -23.83 -13.62
C GLY A 38 -1.58 -23.38 -12.33
N PRO A 39 -2.89 -23.67 -12.19
CA PRO A 39 -3.65 -23.34 -11.00
C PRO A 39 -3.09 -24.09 -9.79
N PHE A 40 -2.90 -23.38 -8.69
CA PHE A 40 -2.49 -23.97 -7.41
C PHE A 40 -3.41 -23.51 -6.29
N GLU A 41 -3.58 -24.37 -5.28
CA GLU A 41 -4.40 -24.04 -4.11
C GLU A 41 -3.57 -23.23 -3.11
N LEU A 42 -4.04 -22.03 -2.81
CA LEU A 42 -3.45 -21.13 -1.82
C LEU A 42 -4.54 -20.76 -0.81
N PHE A 43 -4.38 -21.20 0.44
CA PHE A 43 -5.34 -20.96 1.53
C PHE A 43 -6.79 -21.37 1.17
N GLY A 44 -6.95 -22.48 0.44
CA GLY A 44 -8.26 -22.98 0.02
C GLY A 44 -8.84 -22.31 -1.24
N ALA A 45 -8.10 -21.38 -1.87
CA ALA A 45 -8.50 -20.75 -3.13
C ALA A 45 -7.58 -21.21 -4.28
N TYR A 46 -8.16 -21.49 -5.44
CA TYR A 46 -7.38 -21.78 -6.65
C TYR A 46 -6.89 -20.47 -7.27
N VAL A 47 -5.57 -20.31 -7.37
CA VAL A 47 -4.91 -19.14 -7.93
C VAL A 47 -4.22 -19.52 -9.24
N ASN A 48 -4.51 -18.78 -10.31
CA ASN A 48 -3.82 -18.87 -11.58
C ASN A 48 -2.84 -17.71 -11.74
N LEU A 49 -1.53 -18.00 -11.73
CA LEU A 49 -0.48 -16.98 -11.93
C LEU A 49 -0.43 -16.43 -13.36
N ASN A 50 -1.11 -17.08 -14.31
CA ASN A 50 -1.09 -16.73 -15.72
C ASN A 50 -2.14 -15.68 -16.11
N GLU A 51 -3.07 -15.35 -15.22
CA GLU A 51 -4.08 -14.32 -15.47
C GLU A 51 -3.48 -12.91 -15.31
N GLN A 52 -3.79 -12.01 -16.24
CA GLN A 52 -3.31 -10.62 -16.20
C GLN A 52 -3.91 -9.83 -15.03
N ASP A 53 -5.10 -10.24 -14.56
CA ASP A 53 -5.78 -9.61 -13.44
C ASP A 53 -5.58 -10.46 -12.17
N PRO A 54 -5.00 -9.89 -11.09
CA PRO A 54 -4.74 -10.63 -9.86
C PRO A 54 -5.99 -10.90 -9.01
N ILE A 55 -7.16 -10.45 -9.47
CA ILE A 55 -8.43 -10.54 -8.74
C ILE A 55 -9.33 -11.51 -9.50
N PRO A 56 -9.71 -12.64 -8.87
CA PRO A 56 -10.66 -13.58 -9.46
C PRO A 56 -12.00 -12.89 -9.74
N THR A 57 -12.59 -13.17 -10.90
CA THR A 57 -13.89 -12.58 -11.25
C THR A 57 -15.00 -13.11 -10.35
N LEU A 58 -16.00 -12.29 -10.03
CA LEU A 58 -17.19 -12.72 -9.27
C LEU A 58 -17.87 -13.96 -9.90
N GLU A 59 -17.91 -14.02 -11.23
CA GLU A 59 -18.50 -15.13 -11.99
C GLU A 59 -17.76 -16.46 -11.76
N SER A 60 -16.42 -16.42 -11.63
CA SER A 60 -15.61 -17.62 -11.32
C SER A 60 -15.89 -18.20 -9.94
N GLN A 61 -16.47 -17.39 -9.04
CA GLN A 61 -16.84 -17.77 -7.67
C GLN A 61 -18.34 -18.11 -7.54
N ASN A 62 -19.08 -18.19 -8.66
CA ASN A 62 -20.54 -18.32 -8.70
C ASN A 62 -21.29 -17.17 -7.98
N ILE A 63 -20.68 -15.99 -7.90
CA ILE A 63 -21.28 -14.82 -7.25
C ILE A 63 -21.88 -13.91 -8.32
N GLN A 64 -23.15 -13.55 -8.15
CA GLN A 64 -23.83 -12.66 -9.09
C GLN A 64 -23.22 -11.25 -9.02
N ARG A 65 -22.74 -10.78 -10.16
CA ARG A 65 -22.32 -9.39 -10.33
C ARG A 65 -23.54 -8.49 -10.49
N VAL A 66 -23.69 -7.52 -9.59
CA VAL A 66 -24.85 -6.61 -9.55
C VAL A 66 -24.64 -5.34 -10.40
N TYR A 67 -23.40 -5.06 -10.81
CA TYR A 67 -23.01 -3.87 -11.58
C TYR A 67 -22.40 -4.23 -12.93
N THR A 68 -22.68 -3.43 -13.96
CA THR A 68 -22.04 -3.53 -15.29
C THR A 68 -20.56 -3.16 -15.23
N LYS A 69 -19.72 -3.69 -16.13
CA LYS A 69 -18.28 -3.34 -16.25
C LYS A 69 -18.13 -1.81 -16.27
N PRO A 70 -17.59 -1.19 -15.20
CA PRO A 70 -17.75 0.23 -15.02
C PRO A 70 -16.60 1.00 -15.65
N ASP A 71 -16.93 1.90 -16.57
CA ASP A 71 -16.07 3.06 -16.88
C ASP A 71 -16.11 4.08 -15.72
N ASP A 72 -17.20 4.08 -14.91
CA ASP A 72 -17.38 4.93 -13.73
C ASP A 72 -17.51 4.11 -12.43
N TYR A 73 -16.36 3.74 -11.86
CA TYR A 73 -16.28 3.02 -10.58
C TYR A 73 -16.93 3.78 -9.41
N LYS A 74 -16.85 5.12 -9.41
CA LYS A 74 -17.38 5.96 -8.32
C LYS A 74 -18.89 5.96 -8.34
N GLY A 75 -19.49 6.06 -9.52
CA GLY A 75 -20.94 5.98 -9.71
C GLY A 75 -21.48 4.63 -9.24
N GLU A 76 -20.87 3.52 -9.68
CA GLU A 76 -21.32 2.18 -9.27
C GLU A 76 -21.15 1.92 -7.77
N LEU A 77 -20.03 2.35 -7.17
CA LEU A 77 -19.84 2.20 -5.72
C LEU A 77 -20.92 2.95 -4.93
N LYS A 78 -21.29 4.15 -5.38
CA LYS A 78 -22.38 4.92 -4.75
C LYS A 78 -23.73 4.23 -4.89
N LYS A 79 -24.04 3.67 -6.06
CA LYS A 79 -25.29 2.92 -6.29
C LYS A 79 -25.35 1.69 -5.38
N LEU A 80 -24.27 0.94 -5.25
CA LEU A 80 -24.19 -0.21 -4.35
C LEU A 80 -24.35 0.22 -2.89
N CYS A 81 -23.67 1.29 -2.44
CA CYS A 81 -23.85 1.82 -1.08
C CYS A 81 -25.30 2.24 -0.80
N PHE A 82 -25.96 2.89 -1.77
CA PHE A 82 -27.37 3.25 -1.64
C PHE A 82 -28.27 2.02 -1.58
N SER A 83 -28.00 1.01 -2.40
CA SER A 83 -28.72 -0.27 -2.39
C SER A 83 -28.57 -1.00 -1.05
N ILE A 84 -27.39 -1.01 -0.44
CA ILE A 84 -27.18 -1.55 0.91
C ILE A 84 -28.02 -0.79 1.94
N LEU A 85 -28.02 0.55 1.88
CA LEU A 85 -28.78 1.37 2.81
C LEU A 85 -30.29 1.08 2.71
N THR A 86 -30.83 0.99 1.49
CA THR A 86 -32.24 0.63 1.28
C THR A 86 -32.55 -0.76 1.84
N ASN A 87 -31.72 -1.76 1.56
CA ASN A 87 -31.92 -3.11 2.10
C ASN A 87 -31.81 -3.17 3.63
N TYR A 88 -30.93 -2.37 4.23
CA TYR A 88 -30.83 -2.24 5.68
C TYR A 88 -32.08 -1.59 6.29
N LEU A 89 -32.65 -0.56 5.66
CA LEU A 89 -33.90 0.05 6.10
C LEU A 89 -35.08 -0.92 5.98
N ASP A 90 -35.14 -1.71 4.90
CA ASP A 90 -36.14 -2.76 4.74
C ASP A 90 -36.00 -3.84 5.81
N LEU A 91 -34.77 -4.25 6.13
CA LEU A 91 -34.47 -5.18 7.21
C LEU A 91 -34.91 -4.62 8.57
N LEU A 92 -34.61 -3.35 8.86
CA LEU A 92 -35.07 -2.69 10.09
C LEU A 92 -36.59 -2.63 10.17
N HIS A 93 -37.27 -2.39 9.05
CA HIS A 93 -38.74 -2.39 9.00
C HIS A 93 -39.32 -3.78 9.28
N ILE A 94 -38.73 -4.83 8.72
CA ILE A 94 -39.11 -6.23 9.00
C ILE A 94 -38.90 -6.55 10.48
N VAL A 95 -37.73 -6.20 11.03
CA VAL A 95 -37.42 -6.43 12.45
C VAL A 95 -38.37 -5.67 13.37
N SER A 96 -38.62 -4.40 13.07
CA SER A 96 -39.56 -3.54 13.82
C SER A 96 -40.99 -4.07 13.79
N LYS A 97 -41.46 -4.61 12.66
CA LYS A 97 -42.78 -5.26 12.60
C LYS A 97 -42.83 -6.57 13.39
N SER A 98 -41.80 -7.40 13.26
CA SER A 98 -41.69 -8.70 13.94
C SER A 98 -41.58 -8.59 15.47
N SER A 99 -41.14 -7.45 16.02
CA SER A 99 -41.10 -7.23 17.48
C SER A 99 -42.47 -6.90 18.09
N ASN A 100 -43.44 -6.49 17.27
CA ASN A 100 -44.72 -5.94 17.73
C ASN A 100 -45.84 -6.99 17.70
N VAL A 101 -45.60 -8.10 17.02
CA VAL A 101 -46.52 -9.22 16.85
C VAL A 101 -45.86 -10.43 17.47
N GLN A 102 -46.51 -11.05 18.44
CA GLN A 102 -46.04 -12.28 19.08
C GLN A 102 -45.68 -13.31 17.99
N ALA A 103 -44.38 -13.60 17.91
CA ALA A 103 -43.75 -14.46 16.93
C ALA A 103 -44.47 -15.81 16.78
N LYS A 104 -45.16 -16.01 15.66
CA LYS A 104 -45.58 -17.36 15.24
C LYS A 104 -45.76 -17.55 13.74
N ASP A 105 -45.24 -16.65 12.91
CA ASP A 105 -45.29 -16.81 11.47
C ASP A 105 -43.88 -17.05 10.92
N ALA A 106 -43.59 -18.32 10.62
CA ALA A 106 -42.42 -18.78 9.86
C ALA A 106 -42.07 -17.95 8.59
N PRO A 107 -43.00 -17.30 7.86
CA PRO A 107 -42.64 -16.47 6.71
C PRO A 107 -41.78 -15.22 7.02
N GLU A 108 -41.89 -14.60 8.20
CA GLU A 108 -41.11 -13.38 8.50
C GLU A 108 -39.62 -13.67 8.77
N LEU A 109 -39.31 -14.85 9.33
CA LEU A 109 -37.93 -15.28 9.55
C LEU A 109 -37.20 -15.54 8.22
N SER A 110 -37.91 -16.14 7.25
CA SER A 110 -37.36 -16.38 5.90
C SER A 110 -37.10 -15.07 5.15
N LEU A 111 -37.98 -14.07 5.28
CA LEU A 111 -37.79 -12.77 4.65
C LEU A 111 -36.57 -12.02 5.23
N ARG A 112 -36.34 -12.14 6.53
CA ARG A 112 -35.14 -11.60 7.19
C ARG A 112 -33.87 -12.25 6.65
N GLU A 113 -33.85 -13.57 6.54
CA GLU A 113 -32.70 -14.32 6.01
C GLU A 113 -32.41 -13.97 4.55
N GLN A 114 -33.45 -13.82 3.73
CA GLN A 114 -33.31 -13.35 2.34
C GLN A 114 -32.68 -11.95 2.26
N LYS A 115 -33.17 -11.01 3.08
CA LYS A 115 -32.60 -9.64 3.12
C LYS A 115 -31.15 -9.62 3.60
N LEU A 116 -30.80 -10.50 4.54
CA LEU A 116 -29.41 -10.63 4.98
C LEU A 116 -28.51 -11.16 3.86
N ALA A 117 -28.95 -12.20 3.14
CA ALA A 117 -28.22 -12.74 2.00
C ALA A 117 -28.04 -11.71 0.86
N GLU A 118 -29.05 -10.87 0.61
CA GLU A 118 -28.95 -9.75 -0.34
C GLU A 118 -27.89 -8.72 0.10
N ILE A 119 -27.85 -8.38 1.39
CA ILE A 119 -26.84 -7.46 1.95
C ILE A 119 -25.43 -8.05 1.84
N ASP A 120 -25.26 -9.33 2.18
CA ASP A 120 -23.98 -10.03 2.07
C ASP A 120 -23.48 -10.02 0.61
N LEU A 121 -24.37 -10.30 -0.34
CA LEU A 121 -24.05 -10.24 -1.76
C LEU A 121 -23.60 -8.84 -2.20
N LEU A 122 -24.29 -7.78 -1.73
CA LEU A 122 -23.93 -6.40 -2.03
C LEU A 122 -22.54 -6.03 -1.46
N PHE A 123 -22.20 -6.49 -0.26
CA PHE A 123 -20.87 -6.27 0.32
C PHE A 123 -19.77 -6.96 -0.48
N VAL A 124 -19.98 -8.21 -0.90
CA VAL A 124 -19.02 -8.91 -1.76
C VAL A 124 -18.80 -8.16 -3.07
N ASN A 125 -19.87 -7.63 -3.68
CA ASN A 125 -19.78 -6.82 -4.89
C ASN A 125 -18.99 -5.52 -4.67
N ILE A 126 -19.19 -4.83 -3.55
CA ILE A 126 -18.39 -3.65 -3.17
C ILE A 126 -16.92 -4.00 -2.98
N HIS A 127 -16.63 -5.09 -2.26
CA HIS A 127 -15.25 -5.53 -2.04
C HIS A 127 -14.53 -5.81 -3.35
N HIS A 128 -15.19 -6.49 -4.29
CA HIS A 128 -14.62 -6.74 -5.61
C HIS A 128 -14.32 -5.43 -6.35
N LEU A 129 -15.27 -4.49 -6.37
CA LEU A 129 -15.09 -3.20 -7.03
C LEU A 129 -13.93 -2.37 -6.42
N ILE A 130 -13.78 -2.41 -5.09
CA ILE A 130 -12.65 -1.77 -4.39
C ILE A 130 -11.34 -2.47 -4.76
N ASN A 131 -11.35 -3.80 -4.83
CA ASN A 131 -10.16 -4.57 -5.20
C ASN A 131 -9.70 -4.20 -6.62
N GLU A 132 -10.61 -4.07 -7.58
CA GLU A 132 -10.31 -3.64 -8.95
C GLU A 132 -9.61 -2.26 -8.99
N LEU A 133 -9.86 -1.37 -8.01
CA LEU A 133 -9.18 -0.07 -7.89
C LEU A 133 -7.76 -0.14 -7.31
N ARG A 134 -7.37 -1.23 -6.65
CA ARG A 134 -6.09 -1.33 -5.93
C ARG A 134 -4.87 -1.13 -6.84
N PRO A 135 -4.82 -1.70 -8.06
CA PRO A 135 -3.70 -1.46 -8.98
C PRO A 135 -3.61 0.01 -9.41
N HIS A 136 -4.74 0.67 -9.65
CA HIS A 136 -4.76 2.10 -9.97
C HIS A 136 -4.26 2.94 -8.79
N GLN A 137 -4.74 2.65 -7.57
CA GLN A 137 -4.27 3.31 -6.35
C GLN A 137 -2.76 3.15 -6.17
N ALA A 138 -2.22 1.95 -6.35
CA ALA A 138 -0.79 1.70 -6.21
C ALA A 138 0.04 2.52 -7.20
N ARG A 139 -0.42 2.69 -8.44
CA ARG A 139 0.24 3.52 -9.46
C ARG A 139 0.23 5.00 -9.09
N GLU A 140 -0.90 5.51 -8.60
CA GLU A 140 -0.98 6.91 -8.15
C GLU A 140 -0.14 7.16 -6.90
N THR A 141 -0.12 6.22 -5.95
CA THR A 141 0.78 6.28 -4.79
C THR A 141 2.24 6.31 -5.23
N LEU A 142 2.63 5.43 -6.16
CA LEU A 142 4.00 5.40 -6.69
C LEU A 142 4.37 6.73 -7.37
N ARG A 143 3.45 7.32 -8.13
CA ARG A 143 3.66 8.62 -8.77
C ARG A 143 3.95 9.71 -7.74
N VAL A 144 3.16 9.78 -6.67
CA VAL A 144 3.35 10.76 -5.58
C VAL A 144 4.71 10.55 -4.92
N ILE A 145 5.08 9.31 -4.61
CA ILE A 145 6.38 8.99 -4.01
C ILE A 145 7.54 9.45 -4.91
N LEU A 146 7.46 9.17 -6.22
CA LEU A 146 8.51 9.56 -7.17
C LEU A 146 8.62 11.09 -7.31
N GLU A 147 7.51 11.81 -7.29
CA GLU A 147 7.53 13.27 -7.34
C GLU A 147 8.15 13.87 -6.06
N GLU A 148 7.85 13.30 -4.90
CA GLU A 148 8.49 13.70 -3.64
C GLU A 148 10.00 13.44 -3.67
N GLN A 149 10.43 12.25 -4.11
CA GLN A 149 11.84 11.91 -4.24
C GLN A 149 12.58 12.87 -5.19
N LYS A 150 11.95 13.22 -6.33
CA LYS A 150 12.48 14.21 -7.26
C LYS A 150 12.66 15.57 -6.59
N GLN A 151 11.65 16.05 -5.88
CA GLN A 151 11.73 17.33 -5.15
C GLN A 151 12.83 17.32 -4.08
N GLN A 152 12.96 16.23 -3.33
CA GLN A 152 14.03 16.07 -2.35
C GLN A 152 15.41 16.12 -3.01
N ARG A 153 15.60 15.45 -4.15
CA ARG A 153 16.87 15.48 -4.90
C ARG A 153 17.22 16.87 -5.39
N VAL A 154 16.25 17.63 -5.92
CA VAL A 154 16.45 19.01 -6.34
C VAL A 154 16.86 19.89 -5.16
N LYS A 155 16.11 19.84 -4.04
CA LYS A 155 16.43 20.61 -2.83
C LYS A 155 17.82 20.28 -2.28
N THR A 156 18.21 19.01 -2.29
CA THR A 156 19.55 18.58 -1.86
C THR A 156 20.63 19.16 -2.78
N SER A 157 20.41 19.11 -4.10
CA SER A 157 21.34 19.71 -5.06
C SER A 157 21.49 21.22 -4.85
N GLU A 158 20.40 21.95 -4.66
CA GLU A 158 20.42 23.40 -4.40
C GLU A 158 21.20 23.73 -3.12
N LYS A 159 21.00 22.94 -2.05
CA LYS A 159 21.78 23.07 -0.81
C LYS A 159 23.27 22.81 -1.03
N LEU A 160 23.63 21.82 -1.85
CA LEU A 160 25.03 21.57 -2.17
C LEU A 160 25.66 22.75 -2.93
N TYR A 161 24.94 23.34 -3.88
CA TYR A 161 25.40 24.54 -4.59
C TYR A 161 25.58 25.74 -3.65
N SER A 162 24.67 25.96 -2.70
CA SER A 162 24.82 27.04 -1.73
C SER A 162 26.01 26.83 -0.79
N PHE A 163 26.29 25.59 -0.38
CA PHE A 163 27.49 25.26 0.38
C PHE A 163 28.77 25.50 -0.42
N LEU A 164 28.80 25.11 -1.70
CA LEU A 164 29.96 25.36 -2.56
C LEU A 164 30.24 26.84 -2.72
N ASN A 165 29.22 27.66 -3.01
CA ASN A 165 29.37 29.10 -3.10
C ASN A 165 29.94 29.68 -1.80
N ARG A 166 29.43 29.24 -0.64
CA ARG A 166 29.94 29.68 0.65
C ARG A 166 31.40 29.27 0.90
N ILE A 167 31.81 28.08 0.46
CA ILE A 167 33.22 27.64 0.54
C ILE A 167 34.10 28.53 -0.35
N VAL A 168 33.66 28.83 -1.57
CA VAL A 168 34.37 29.72 -2.49
C VAL A 168 34.52 31.12 -1.88
N ASP A 169 33.48 31.67 -1.27
CA ASP A 169 33.53 32.97 -0.58
C ASP A 169 34.56 32.97 0.57
N VAL A 170 34.57 31.90 1.38
CA VAL A 170 35.53 31.75 2.50
C VAL A 170 36.97 31.61 1.98
N LEU A 171 37.19 30.81 0.93
CA LEU A 171 38.51 30.67 0.31
C LEU A 171 39.01 31.99 -0.27
N ASN A 172 38.15 32.72 -1.00
CA ASN A 172 38.49 34.03 -1.53
C ASN A 172 38.83 35.01 -0.40
N SER A 173 38.02 35.05 0.66
CA SER A 173 38.31 35.87 1.84
C SER A 173 39.67 35.54 2.46
N ALA A 174 39.99 34.25 2.63
CA ALA A 174 41.28 33.82 3.17
C ALA A 174 42.46 34.21 2.26
N VAL A 175 42.31 34.08 0.94
CA VAL A 175 43.30 34.53 -0.05
C VAL A 175 43.51 36.04 0.02
N TYR A 176 42.43 36.83 0.13
CA TYR A 176 42.54 38.27 0.31
C TYR A 176 43.29 38.62 1.60
N SER A 177 42.96 37.98 2.72
CA SER A 177 43.67 38.20 3.99
C SER A 177 45.16 37.82 3.92
N LEU A 178 45.52 36.73 3.23
CA LEU A 178 46.92 36.36 3.04
C LEU A 178 47.67 37.36 2.15
N ASN A 179 47.06 37.80 1.05
CA ASN A 179 47.65 38.81 0.18
C ASN A 179 47.83 40.17 0.87
N ASP A 180 46.98 40.50 1.85
CA ASP A 180 47.10 41.74 2.65
C ASP A 180 48.20 41.65 3.72
N LEU A 181 48.52 40.44 4.19
CA LEU A 181 49.62 40.19 5.14
C LEU A 181 51.02 40.18 4.49
N VAL A 182 51.12 39.84 3.20
CA VAL A 182 52.40 39.76 2.47
C VAL A 182 53.15 41.11 2.39
N PRO A 183 52.49 42.25 2.08
CA PRO A 183 53.13 43.58 2.08
C PRO A 183 53.67 44.01 3.44
N GLN A 184 52.95 43.69 4.53
CA GLN A 184 53.31 44.10 5.89
C GLN A 184 54.61 43.43 6.38
N LEU A 185 54.87 42.18 5.95
CA LEU A 185 56.11 41.46 6.27
C LEU A 185 57.33 41.97 5.47
N THR A 186 57.12 42.56 4.30
CA THR A 186 58.18 43.19 3.49
C THR A 186 58.53 44.61 3.93
N GLU A 187 57.62 45.33 4.60
CA GLU A 187 57.89 46.68 5.13
C GLU A 187 58.56 46.66 6.52
N GLU A 188 58.41 45.59 7.32
CA GLU A 188 59.10 45.45 8.62
C GLU A 188 60.59 45.01 8.52
N GLN A 189 61.13 44.77 7.32
CA GLN A 189 62.54 44.37 7.11
C GLN A 189 63.44 45.44 6.47
N ASN A 190 62.96 46.68 6.29
CA ASN A 190 63.78 47.85 5.93
C ASN A 190 63.80 48.88 7.07
#